data_AF-A0A438GBW0-F1
#
_entry.id   AF-A0A438GBW0-F1
#
_cell.length_a   1.000
_cell.length_b   1.000
_cell.length_c   1.000
_cell.angle_alpha   90.00
_cell.angle_beta   90.00
_cell.angle_gamma   90.00
#
_symmetry.space_group_name_H-M   'P 1'
#
loop_
_entity.id
_entity.type
_entity.pdbx_description
1 polymer ?
#
loop_
_entity_poly.entity_id
_entity_poly.type
_entity_poly.pdbx_seq_one_letter_code
_entity_poly.pdbx_strand_id
1 'polypeptide(L)'
;MQAMVVSPASKNSKTWFFDTGATHHLAQDIETLSDVQAYKENEQVIVGNVFYTPTMSNITSSIWHSRLGHPIDDILIKTLDSCNITYQRNKRDVCSACPVAKSHKLPFSLSNSRVSHPLALIHTDL
;
A
#
# COMPACT_ATOMS: atom_id res chain seq x y z
N MET A 1 5.66 -0.79 20.57
CA MET A 1 5.38 -1.86 19.59
C MET A 1 4.24 -2.67 20.15
N GLN A 2 3.05 -2.61 19.54
CA GLN A 2 1.85 -3.24 20.07
C GLN A 2 1.45 -4.41 19.17
N ALA A 3 1.04 -5.52 19.79
CA ALA A 3 0.58 -6.72 19.09
C ALA A 3 -0.93 -6.91 19.31
N MET A 4 -1.63 -7.33 18.27
CA MET A 4 -3.06 -7.65 18.31
C MET A 4 -3.27 -9.16 18.12
N VAL A 5 -4.34 -9.70 18.71
CA VAL A 5 -4.71 -11.12 18.57
C VAL A 5 -6.15 -11.20 18.08
N VAL A 6 -6.38 -11.99 17.03
CA VAL A 6 -7.71 -12.35 16.53
C VAL A 6 -7.72 -13.86 16.38
N SER A 7 -8.52 -14.55 17.20
CA SER A 7 -8.49 -16.01 17.30
C SER A 7 -9.72 -16.66 16.66
N PRO A 8 -9.65 -17.19 15.42
CA PRO A 8 -10.64 -18.11 14.90
C PRO A 8 -10.45 -19.51 15.52
N ALA A 9 -11.54 -20.23 15.77
CA ALA A 9 -11.60 -21.43 16.62
C ALA A 9 -10.86 -22.69 16.10
N SER A 10 -9.98 -22.62 15.09
CA SER A 10 -9.24 -23.81 14.66
C SER A 10 -7.98 -23.49 13.85
N LYS A 11 -6.91 -24.23 14.19
CA LYS A 11 -5.53 -24.29 13.64
C LYS A 11 -4.52 -23.36 14.29
N ASN A 12 -3.75 -23.92 15.23
CA ASN A 12 -2.57 -23.35 15.86
C ASN A 12 -1.36 -23.45 14.92
N SER A 13 -0.85 -22.30 14.44
CA SER A 13 0.44 -22.21 13.74
C SER A 13 1.34 -21.19 14.46
N LYS A 14 2.44 -21.68 15.06
CA LYS A 14 3.31 -20.88 15.93
C LYS A 14 4.26 -19.92 15.18
N THR A 15 3.95 -19.60 13.92
CA THR A 15 4.83 -18.90 12.99
C THR A 15 4.60 -17.39 13.04
N TRP A 16 5.62 -16.66 13.49
CA TRP A 16 5.68 -15.20 13.41
C TRP A 16 6.14 -14.76 12.03
N PHE A 17 5.39 -13.87 11.40
CA PHE A 17 5.78 -13.24 10.13
C PHE A 17 6.22 -11.80 10.39
N PHE A 18 7.46 -11.48 10.02
CA PHE A 18 7.98 -10.13 10.11
C PHE A 18 7.54 -9.32 8.89
N ASP A 19 6.65 -8.36 9.09
CA ASP A 19 6.27 -7.35 8.09
C ASP A 19 6.88 -6.01 8.51
N THR A 20 7.83 -5.51 7.71
CA THR A 20 8.52 -4.24 7.97
C THR A 20 7.65 -3.00 7.69
N GLY A 21 6.42 -3.19 7.17
CA GLY A 21 5.47 -2.11 6.86
C GLY A 21 4.25 -2.04 7.79
N ALA A 22 4.11 -2.94 8.76
CA ALA A 22 2.93 -3.00 9.62
C ALA A 22 3.05 -2.04 10.83
N THR A 23 2.05 -1.18 11.03
CA THR A 23 1.94 -0.33 12.23
C THR A 23 1.70 -1.15 13.51
N HIS A 24 1.08 -2.33 13.37
CA HIS A 24 0.73 -3.24 14.45
C HIS A 24 1.00 -4.69 14.01
N HIS A 25 1.61 -5.50 14.89
CA HIS A 25 1.87 -6.91 14.59
C HIS A 25 0.69 -7.79 15.03
N LEU A 26 0.45 -8.89 14.31
CA LEU A 26 -0.59 -9.86 14.67
C LEU A 26 0.07 -11.12 15.22
N ALA A 27 -0.39 -11.56 16.39
CA ALA A 27 -0.07 -12.85 16.96
C ALA A 27 -1.30 -13.76 16.89
N GLN A 28 -1.08 -15.05 16.63
CA GLN A 28 -2.19 -16.02 16.58
C GLN A 28 -2.64 -16.47 17.97
N ASP A 29 -1.75 -16.38 18.95
CA ASP A 29 -1.97 -16.92 20.28
C ASP A 29 -1.73 -15.85 21.37
N ILE A 30 -2.72 -15.69 22.24
CA ILE A 30 -2.69 -14.77 23.37
C ILE A 30 -1.62 -15.17 24.39
N GLU A 31 -1.28 -16.46 24.49
CA GLU A 31 -0.25 -16.97 25.40
C GLU A 31 1.17 -16.49 25.02
N THR A 32 1.34 -16.02 23.78
CA THR A 32 2.62 -15.44 23.33
C THR A 32 2.76 -13.96 23.67
N LEU A 33 1.73 -13.33 24.23
CA LEU A 33 1.71 -11.93 24.60
C LEU A 33 1.77 -11.73 26.12
N SER A 34 2.46 -10.67 26.51
CA SER A 34 2.47 -10.16 27.88
C SER A 34 1.65 -8.87 27.91
N ASP A 35 0.90 -8.63 29.00
CA ASP A 35 0.11 -7.40 29.21
C ASP A 35 -1.03 -7.17 28.20
N VAL A 36 -2.05 -8.04 28.26
CA VAL A 36 -3.18 -8.04 27.31
C VAL A 36 -4.32 -7.16 27.79
N GLN A 37 -4.72 -6.18 26.97
CA GLN A 37 -5.91 -5.36 27.19
C GLN A 37 -6.93 -5.55 26.06
N ALA A 38 -8.21 -5.65 26.41
CA ALA A 38 -9.30 -5.69 25.43
C ALA A 38 -9.37 -4.37 24.65
N TYR A 39 -9.43 -4.48 23.32
CA TYR A 39 -9.62 -3.33 22.43
C TYR A 39 -11.05 -2.80 22.56
N LYS A 40 -11.20 -1.52 22.93
CA LYS A 40 -12.51 -0.87 23.17
C LYS A 40 -12.82 0.26 22.19
N GLU A 41 -11.94 0.53 21.24
CA GLU A 41 -12.14 1.63 20.29
C GLU A 41 -13.13 1.25 19.19
N ASN A 42 -13.75 2.26 18.58
CA ASN A 42 -14.77 2.10 17.53
C ASN A 42 -14.19 1.72 16.14
N GLU A 43 -12.87 1.58 16.03
CA GLU A 43 -12.22 1.29 14.74
C GLU A 43 -12.27 -0.20 14.43
N GLN A 44 -12.58 -0.55 13.19
CA GLN A 44 -12.65 -1.95 12.75
C GLN A 44 -11.25 -2.46 12.36
N VAL A 45 -10.83 -3.56 12.98
CA VAL A 45 -9.61 -4.27 12.60
C VAL A 45 -9.92 -5.18 11.41
N ILE A 46 -9.30 -4.94 10.26
CA ILE A 46 -9.44 -5.77 9.06
C ILE A 46 -8.24 -6.70 8.97
N VAL A 47 -8.45 -8.01 9.22
CA VAL A 47 -7.40 -9.03 9.10
C VAL A 47 -7.31 -9.51 7.65
N GLY A 48 -6.12 -9.46 7.06
CA GLY A 48 -5.86 -9.80 5.65
C GLY A 48 -5.83 -11.29 5.30
N ASN A 49 -6.45 -12.18 6.10
CA ASN A 49 -6.49 -13.61 5.83
C ASN A 49 -7.75 -13.98 5.03
N VAL A 50 -7.64 -13.94 3.70
CA VAL A 50 -8.77 -14.17 2.79
C VAL A 50 -9.13 -15.67 2.74
N PHE A 51 -9.96 -16.13 3.67
CA PHE A 51 -11.02 -17.07 3.32
C PHE A 51 -12.24 -16.20 2.96
N TYR A 52 -12.65 -16.28 1.69
CA TYR A 52 -13.72 -15.48 1.09
C TYR A 52 -15.07 -15.75 1.79
N THR A 53 -15.35 -15.09 2.91
CA THR A 53 -16.72 -14.97 3.40
C THR A 53 -17.41 -13.84 2.61
N PRO A 54 -18.62 -14.04 2.06
CA PRO A 54 -19.30 -13.09 1.16
C PRO A 54 -19.69 -11.73 1.79
N THR A 55 -19.23 -11.43 3.00
CA THR A 55 -19.64 -10.26 3.79
C THR A 55 -18.77 -9.02 3.60
N MET A 56 -17.69 -9.08 2.81
CA MET A 56 -16.88 -7.89 2.46
C MET A 56 -17.42 -7.20 1.20
N SER A 57 -18.60 -6.61 1.32
CA SER A 57 -19.29 -5.92 0.23
C SER A 57 -18.61 -4.63 -0.27
N ASN A 58 -17.47 -4.21 0.27
CA ASN A 58 -16.90 -2.87 -0.01
C ASN A 58 -15.40 -2.88 -0.40
N ILE A 59 -14.86 -3.98 -0.97
CA ILE A 59 -13.52 -3.90 -1.56
C ILE A 59 -13.64 -3.30 -2.95
N THR A 60 -13.25 -2.04 -3.08
CA THR A 60 -13.38 -1.27 -4.31
C THR A 60 -12.15 -1.40 -5.20
N SER A 61 -12.29 -1.10 -6.49
CA SER A 61 -11.17 -1.01 -7.43
C SER A 61 -10.11 0.01 -6.97
N SER A 62 -10.51 1.07 -6.25
CA SER A 62 -9.57 2.07 -5.72
C SER A 62 -8.62 1.51 -4.66
N ILE A 63 -9.04 0.54 -3.85
CA ILE A 63 -8.18 -0.11 -2.86
C ILE A 63 -7.07 -0.91 -3.57
N TRP A 64 -7.44 -1.69 -4.58
CA TRP A 64 -6.47 -2.46 -5.36
C TRP A 64 -5.56 -1.56 -6.20
N HIS A 65 -6.08 -0.46 -6.71
CA HIS A 65 -5.28 0.57 -7.37
C HIS A 65 -4.15 1.08 -6.46
N SER A 66 -4.44 1.42 -5.19
CA SER A 66 -3.40 1.86 -4.25
C SER A 66 -2.45 0.71 -3.86
N ARG A 67 -2.97 -0.49 -3.57
CA ARG A 67 -2.15 -1.63 -3.12
C ARG A 67 -1.16 -2.14 -4.16
N LEU A 68 -1.53 -2.08 -5.45
CA LEU A 68 -0.70 -2.57 -6.55
C LEU A 68 0.22 -1.49 -7.15
N GLY A 69 0.33 -0.32 -6.51
CA GLY A 69 1.24 0.73 -6.94
C GLY A 69 0.70 1.60 -8.07
N HIS A 70 -0.57 1.99 -7.99
CA HIS A 70 -1.22 2.91 -8.93
C HIS A 70 -1.19 2.47 -10.40
N PRO A 71 -1.46 1.19 -10.73
CA PRO A 71 -1.55 0.74 -12.11
C PRO A 71 -2.67 1.49 -12.84
N ILE A 72 -2.52 1.61 -14.16
CA ILE A 72 -3.59 2.13 -15.01
C ILE A 72 -4.82 1.22 -14.90
N ASP A 73 -6.02 1.81 -14.89
CA ASP A 73 -7.29 1.11 -14.66
C ASP A 73 -7.47 -0.13 -15.54
N ASP A 74 -7.06 -0.08 -16.81
CA ASP A 74 -7.18 -1.22 -17.73
C ASP A 74 -6.28 -2.39 -17.32
N ILE A 75 -5.05 -2.12 -16.90
CA ILE A 75 -4.14 -3.16 -16.40
C ILE A 75 -4.67 -3.71 -15.07
N LEU A 76 -5.15 -2.83 -14.19
CA LEU A 76 -5.74 -3.22 -12.91
C LEU A 76 -6.93 -4.16 -13.09
N ILE A 77 -7.87 -3.82 -13.98
CA ILE A 77 -9.05 -4.66 -14.24
C ILE A 77 -8.59 -6.02 -14.79
N LYS A 78 -7.70 -6.03 -15.79
CA LYS A 78 -7.19 -7.27 -16.37
C LYS A 78 -6.49 -8.16 -15.34
N THR A 79 -5.71 -7.59 -14.43
CA THR A 79 -5.03 -8.37 -13.39
C THR A 79 -6.00 -8.91 -12.35
N LEU A 80 -6.97 -8.11 -11.90
CA LEU A 80 -7.98 -8.55 -10.95
C LEU A 80 -8.86 -9.67 -11.54
N ASP A 81 -9.27 -9.52 -12.81
CA ASP A 81 -10.07 -10.51 -13.51
C ASP A 81 -9.27 -11.80 -13.75
N SER A 82 -7.99 -11.70 -14.16
CA SER A 82 -7.10 -12.87 -14.35
C SER A 82 -6.82 -13.62 -13.04
N CYS A 83 -6.84 -12.91 -11.91
CA CYS A 83 -6.69 -13.49 -10.57
C CYS A 83 -8.03 -13.90 -9.95
N ASN A 84 -9.15 -13.76 -10.66
CA ASN A 84 -10.49 -14.11 -10.20
C ASN A 84 -10.89 -13.40 -8.88
N ILE A 85 -10.41 -12.16 -8.70
CA ILE A 85 -10.65 -11.35 -7.51
C ILE A 85 -11.97 -10.58 -7.68
N THR A 86 -12.88 -10.73 -6.72
CA THR A 86 -14.11 -9.93 -6.67
C THR A 86 -13.82 -8.50 -6.19
N TYR A 87 -14.37 -7.50 -6.88
CA TYR A 87 -14.24 -6.10 -6.49
C TYR A 87 -15.47 -5.29 -6.91
N GLN A 88 -15.71 -4.18 -6.23
CA GLN A 88 -16.67 -3.16 -6.65
C GLN A 88 -16.02 -2.12 -7.54
N ARG A 89 -16.59 -1.91 -8.73
CA ARG A 89 -16.10 -0.88 -9.65
C ARG A 89 -16.62 0.48 -9.22
N ASN A 90 -15.74 1.33 -8.72
CA ASN A 90 -16.10 2.71 -8.42
C ASN A 90 -16.13 3.55 -9.71
N LYS A 91 -17.11 4.45 -9.81
CA LYS A 91 -17.18 5.42 -10.92
C LYS A 91 -16.11 6.48 -10.73
N ARG A 92 -15.01 6.36 -11.49
CA ARG A 92 -14.02 7.40 -11.85
C ARG A 92 -13.66 8.39 -10.72
N ASP A 93 -13.20 7.89 -9.58
CA ASP A 93 -12.42 8.72 -8.69
C ASP A 93 -10.99 8.76 -9.22
N VAL A 94 -10.59 9.91 -9.76
CA VAL A 94 -9.19 10.12 -10.16
C VAL A 94 -8.35 10.10 -8.90
N CYS A 95 -7.47 9.11 -8.77
CA CYS A 95 -6.53 9.05 -7.65
C CYS A 95 -5.66 10.31 -7.63
N SER A 96 -5.57 11.00 -6.48
CA SER A 96 -4.79 12.24 -6.33
C SER A 96 -3.28 12.05 -6.54
N ALA A 97 -2.75 10.86 -6.24
CA ALA A 97 -1.33 10.55 -6.42
C ALA A 97 -0.93 10.33 -7.89
N CYS A 98 -1.84 9.80 -8.71
CA CYS A 98 -1.55 9.45 -10.11
C CYS A 98 -1.16 10.65 -10.99
N PRO A 99 -1.88 11.78 -10.98
CA PRO A 99 -1.49 12.98 -11.72
C PRO A 99 -0.13 13.52 -11.31
N VAL A 100 0.20 13.46 -10.01
CA VAL A 100 1.50 13.94 -9.50
C VAL A 100 2.61 13.02 -10.00
N ALA A 101 2.45 11.71 -9.84
CA ALA A 101 3.43 10.72 -10.28
C ALA A 101 3.64 10.68 -11.81
N LYS A 102 2.58 10.99 -12.58
CA LYS A 102 2.64 11.07 -14.05
C LYS A 102 2.96 12.46 -14.57
N SER A 103 3.08 13.48 -13.72
CA SER A 103 3.43 14.82 -14.18
C SER A 103 4.87 14.83 -14.67
N HIS A 104 5.07 15.30 -15.90
CA HIS A 104 6.42 15.56 -16.39
C HIS A 104 6.91 16.85 -15.75
N LYS A 105 8.21 16.91 -15.45
CA LYS A 105 8.83 18.17 -15.06
C LYS A 105 8.62 19.17 -16.21
N LEU A 106 8.15 20.37 -15.89
CA LEU A 106 8.13 21.47 -16.86
C LEU A 106 9.54 21.64 -17.45
N PRO A 107 9.66 22.07 -18.72
CA PRO A 107 10.94 22.36 -19.33
C PRO A 107 11.79 23.24 -18.41
N PHE A 108 13.04 22.84 -18.20
CA PHE A 108 13.98 23.68 -17.46
C PHE A 108 14.14 25.00 -18.21
N SER A 109 14.22 26.11 -17.45
CA SER A 109 14.63 27.38 -18.04
C SER A 109 15.96 27.21 -18.76
N LEU A 110 16.10 27.83 -19.92
CA LEU A 110 17.36 27.82 -20.66
C LEU A 110 18.47 28.37 -19.75
N SER A 111 19.56 27.61 -19.62
CA SER A 111 20.74 28.10 -18.94
C SER A 111 21.41 29.17 -19.78
N ASN A 112 21.62 30.35 -19.19
CA ASN A 112 22.45 31.42 -19.76
C ASN A 112 23.92 31.30 -19.35
N SER A 113 24.30 30.24 -18.63
CA SER A 113 25.70 30.00 -18.28
C SER A 113 26.47 29.62 -19.53
N ARG A 114 27.23 30.57 -20.06
CA ARG A 114 28.13 30.39 -21.20
C ARG A 114 29.48 30.97 -20.84
N VAL A 115 30.52 30.23 -21.12
CA VAL A 115 31.90 30.70 -20.98
C VAL A 115 32.52 30.94 -22.33
N SER A 116 33.27 32.04 -22.44
CA SER A 116 33.93 32.48 -23.69
C SER A 116 35.40 32.06 -23.78
N HIS A 117 35.98 31.49 -22.71
CA HIS A 117 37.39 31.13 -22.62
C HIS A 117 37.60 29.71 -22.05
N PRO A 118 38.67 29.00 -22.45
CA PRO A 118 38.96 27.67 -21.93
C PRO A 118 39.10 27.65 -20.40
N LEU A 119 38.58 26.59 -19.76
CA LEU A 119 38.62 26.36 -18.30
C LEU A 119 37.92 27.42 -17.42
N ALA A 120 37.15 28.34 -18.01
CA ALA A 120 36.49 29.40 -17.24
C ALA A 120 35.31 28.92 -16.37
N LEU A 121 34.83 27.69 -16.54
CA LEU A 121 33.83 27.07 -15.67
C LEU A 121 34.09 25.57 -15.59
N ILE A 122 34.20 25.04 -14.37
CA ILE A 122 34.37 23.62 -14.08
C ILE A 122 33.17 23.18 -13.25
N HIS A 123 32.50 22.10 -13.66
CA HIS A 123 31.41 21.48 -12.91
C HIS A 123 31.91 20.13 -12.40
N THR A 124 31.79 19.88 -11.09
CA THR A 124 32.15 18.62 -10.46
C THR A 124 30.96 18.11 -9.67
N ASP A 125 30.61 16.85 -9.85
CA ASP A 125 29.65 16.11 -9.03
C ASP A 125 30.42 15.15 -8.10
N LEU A 126 29.83 14.79 -6.96
CA LEU A 126 30.43 13.91 -5.94
C LEU A 126 29.90 12.48 -6.03
#